data_AF-A0A2U1JP01-F1
#
_entry.id   AF-A0A2U1JP01-F1
#
_cell.length_a   1.000
_cell.length_b   1.000
_cell.length_c   1.000
_cell.angle_alpha   90.00
_cell.angle_beta   90.00
_cell.angle_gamma   90.00
#
_symmetry.space_group_name_H-M   'P 1'
#
loop_
_entity.id
_entity.type
_entity.pdbx_description
1 polymer ?
#
loop_
_entity_poly.entity_id
_entity_poly.type
_entity_poly.pdbx_seq_one_letter_code
_entity_poly.pdbx_strand_id
1 'polypeptide(L)'
;MKPINEILKEVKVKIKNSPLDLKLLFLFSFLMTIASIYIHLGSNKDLYRSIIPYTGWSPGQEYLSLLFFIPFFSQNITNLQKSIILTRRLSAALLGISLISGIIFWTLVSPEDYTNPNPYLRYDSLTPIFTIALPLFWILILGGFQLKDYFNNKNNSMTLREF
;
A
#
# COMPACT_ATOMS: atom_id res chain seq x y z
N MET A 1 -2.54 30.85 14.37
CA MET A 1 -2.08 30.17 13.13
C MET A 1 -0.58 29.97 13.26
N LYS A 2 -0.06 28.73 13.13
CA LYS A 2 1.39 28.50 13.21
C LYS A 2 2.08 29.11 11.96
N PRO A 3 3.25 29.74 12.10
CA PRO A 3 4.02 30.23 10.96
C PRO A 3 4.44 29.08 10.04
N ILE A 4 4.44 29.31 8.73
CA ILE A 4 4.76 28.31 7.70
C ILE A 4 6.11 27.62 7.97
N ASN A 5 7.10 28.35 8.47
CA ASN A 5 8.42 27.81 8.78
C ASN A 5 8.41 26.78 9.93
N GLU A 6 7.51 26.93 10.91
CA GLU A 6 7.34 25.94 11.98
C GLU A 6 6.65 24.68 11.46
N ILE A 7 5.64 24.84 10.61
CA ILE A 7 4.95 23.71 9.95
C ILE A 7 5.97 22.90 9.13
N LEU A 8 6.81 23.57 8.33
CA LEU A 8 7.84 22.91 7.54
C LEU A 8 8.89 22.18 8.40
N LYS A 9 9.27 22.73 9.56
CA LYS A 9 10.17 22.06 10.52
C LYS A 9 9.51 20.81 11.12
N GLU A 10 8.25 20.91 11.57
CA GLU A 10 7.50 19.77 12.12
C GLU A 10 7.35 18.64 11.10
N VAL A 11 7.03 18.98 9.85
CA VAL A 11 6.92 18.01 8.75
C VAL A 11 8.27 17.33 8.48
N LYS A 12 9.37 18.08 8.40
CA LYS A 12 10.71 17.50 8.21
C LYS A 12 11.09 16.52 9.32
N VAL A 13 10.81 16.86 10.58
CA VAL A 13 11.07 15.99 11.73
C VAL A 13 10.22 14.72 11.67
N LYS A 14 8.92 14.85 11.39
CA LYS A 14 8.02 13.70 11.24
C LYS A 14 8.42 12.77 10.10
N ILE A 15 8.79 13.31 8.94
CA ILE A 15 9.28 12.52 7.80
C ILE A 15 10.58 11.81 8.17
N LYS A 16 11.53 12.51 8.80
CA LYS A 16 12.80 11.92 9.24
C LYS A 16 12.57 10.73 10.17
N ASN A 17 11.67 10.88 11.14
CA ASN A 17 11.37 9.89 12.16
C ASN A 17 10.33 8.84 11.73
N SER A 18 9.78 8.93 10.52
CA SER A 18 8.84 7.92 10.00
C SER A 18 9.58 6.60 9.76
N PRO A 19 8.99 5.46 10.12
CA PRO A 19 9.65 4.17 10.01
C PRO A 19 9.83 3.78 8.54
N LEU A 20 10.86 2.97 8.27
CA LEU A 20 11.33 2.65 6.92
C LEU A 20 10.24 1.99 6.06
N ASP A 21 9.47 1.08 6.66
CA ASP A 21 8.38 0.37 5.98
C ASP A 21 7.30 1.31 5.43
N LEU A 22 6.88 2.31 6.21
CA LEU A 22 5.90 3.31 5.76
C LEU A 22 6.48 4.24 4.69
N LYS A 23 7.77 4.57 4.76
CA LYS A 23 8.46 5.34 3.71
C LYS A 23 8.51 4.58 2.39
N LEU A 24 8.87 3.30 2.44
CA LEU A 24 8.93 2.44 1.27
C LEU A 24 7.53 2.23 0.67
N LEU A 25 6.52 1.96 1.51
CA LEU A 25 5.15 1.82 1.04
C LEU A 25 4.63 3.11 0.42
N PHE A 26 4.93 4.27 1.01
CA PHE A 26 4.56 5.57 0.45
C PHE A 26 5.22 5.82 -0.90
N LEU A 27 6.53 5.59 -1.01
CA LEU A 27 7.26 5.74 -2.27
C LEU A 27 6.71 4.80 -3.36
N PHE A 28 6.49 3.54 -3.00
CA PHE A 28 5.88 2.56 -3.91
C PHE A 28 4.49 3.02 -4.35
N SER A 29 3.67 3.47 -3.40
CA SER A 29 2.31 3.93 -3.69
C SER A 29 2.30 5.15 -4.61
N PHE A 30 3.27 6.07 -4.43
CA PHE A 30 3.48 7.21 -5.30
C PHE A 30 3.86 6.80 -6.72
N LEU A 31 4.82 5.88 -6.87
CA LEU A 31 5.23 5.36 -8.18
C LEU A 31 4.07 4.64 -8.88
N MET A 32 3.34 3.78 -8.18
CA MET A 32 2.16 3.09 -8.70
C MET A 32 1.05 4.05 -9.11
N THR A 33 0.83 5.10 -8.33
CA THR A 33 -0.15 6.14 -8.63
C THR A 33 0.24 6.90 -9.91
N ILE A 34 1.50 7.32 -10.03
CA ILE A 34 1.98 7.99 -11.25
C ILE A 34 1.87 7.07 -12.46
N ALA A 35 2.28 5.80 -12.33
CA ALA A 35 2.18 4.83 -13.41
C ALA A 35 0.71 4.62 -13.84
N SER A 36 -0.19 4.44 -12.87
CA SER A 36 -1.63 4.29 -13.12
C SER A 36 -2.22 5.51 -13.83
N ILE A 37 -1.93 6.71 -13.33
CA ILE A 37 -2.36 7.98 -13.92
C ILE A 37 -1.80 8.13 -15.33
N TYR A 38 -0.52 7.80 -15.56
CA TYR A 38 0.10 7.88 -16.88
C TYR A 38 -0.58 6.94 -17.91
N ILE A 39 -0.87 5.71 -17.48
CA ILE A 39 -1.59 4.72 -18.28
C ILE A 39 -3.03 5.20 -18.59
N HIS A 40 -3.71 5.85 -17.63
CA HIS A 40 -5.10 6.31 -17.80
C HIS A 40 -5.25 7.64 -18.55
N LEU A 41 -4.43 8.65 -18.24
CA LEU A 41 -4.58 10.03 -18.75
C LEU A 41 -3.79 10.32 -20.02
N GLY A 42 -2.71 9.58 -20.31
CA GLY A 42 -1.67 10.09 -21.22
C GLY A 42 -1.28 9.22 -22.40
N SER A 43 -1.34 7.89 -22.31
CA SER A 43 -0.54 7.05 -23.21
C SER A 43 -1.27 5.81 -23.68
N ASN A 44 -1.92 5.93 -24.84
CA ASN A 44 -2.34 4.84 -25.71
C ASN A 44 -3.37 3.84 -25.10
N LYS A 45 -4.62 3.90 -25.57
CA LYS A 45 -5.68 2.92 -25.23
C LYS A 45 -5.21 1.48 -25.44
N ASP A 46 -4.30 1.24 -26.38
CA ASP A 46 -3.72 -0.08 -26.65
C ASP A 46 -2.76 -0.53 -25.55
N LEU A 47 -2.01 0.39 -24.94
CA LEU A 47 -1.17 0.10 -23.79
C LEU A 47 -2.01 -0.23 -22.56
N TYR A 48 -3.09 0.52 -22.33
CA TYR A 48 -4.00 0.19 -21.24
C TYR A 48 -4.65 -1.18 -21.46
N ARG A 49 -5.14 -1.46 -22.67
CA ARG A 49 -5.72 -2.75 -23.05
C ARG A 49 -4.73 -3.91 -22.97
N SER A 50 -3.44 -3.67 -23.21
CA SER A 50 -2.43 -4.74 -23.08
C SER A 50 -2.10 -5.06 -21.63
N ILE A 51 -2.24 -4.09 -20.71
CA ILE A 51 -1.89 -4.25 -19.29
C ILE A 51 -3.07 -4.77 -18.44
N ILE A 52 -4.31 -4.39 -18.75
CA ILE A 52 -5.51 -4.78 -17.99
C ILE A 52 -5.59 -6.28 -17.67
N PRO A 53 -5.31 -7.22 -18.60
CA PRO A 53 -5.37 -8.64 -18.27
C PRO A 53 -4.48 -9.04 -17.10
N TYR A 54 -3.35 -8.34 -16.90
CA TYR A 54 -2.41 -8.59 -15.83
C TYR A 54 -2.79 -7.88 -14.53
N THR A 55 -3.28 -6.65 -14.60
CA THR A 55 -3.43 -5.79 -13.43
C THR A 55 -4.88 -5.57 -12.99
N GLY A 56 -5.84 -6.05 -13.78
CA GLY A 56 -7.26 -5.77 -13.61
C GLY A 56 -7.68 -4.39 -14.12
N TRP A 57 -8.93 -4.04 -13.82
CA TRP A 57 -9.63 -2.86 -14.33
C TRP A 57 -9.21 -1.53 -13.71
N SER A 58 -8.51 -1.58 -12.58
CA SER A 58 -8.11 -0.37 -11.84
C SER A 58 -6.73 -0.54 -11.24
N PRO A 59 -5.68 -0.67 -12.09
CA PRO A 59 -4.32 -0.83 -11.61
C PRO A 59 -3.94 0.33 -10.70
N GLY A 60 -3.51 0.05 -9.47
CA GLY A 60 -2.95 1.08 -8.61
C GLY A 60 -3.94 1.83 -7.71
N GLN A 61 -5.25 1.55 -7.78
CA GLN A 61 -6.28 2.33 -7.06
C GLN A 61 -6.13 2.27 -5.54
N GLU A 62 -5.81 1.10 -5.00
CA GLU A 62 -5.56 0.90 -3.58
C GLU A 62 -4.35 1.70 -3.10
N TYR A 63 -3.33 1.83 -3.96
CA TYR A 63 -2.13 2.60 -3.65
C TYR A 63 -2.38 4.11 -3.67
N LEU A 64 -3.31 4.58 -4.50
CA LEU A 64 -3.76 5.97 -4.45
C LEU A 64 -4.36 6.29 -3.07
N SER A 65 -5.17 5.38 -2.50
CA SER A 65 -5.74 5.56 -1.17
C SER A 65 -4.64 5.60 -0.09
N LEU A 66 -3.65 4.72 -0.18
CA LEU A 66 -2.49 4.72 0.73
C LEU A 66 -1.69 6.03 0.67
N LEU A 67 -1.57 6.63 -0.52
CA LEU A 67 -0.89 7.91 -0.72
C LEU A 67 -1.53 9.05 0.10
N PHE A 68 -2.84 9.03 0.29
CA PHE A 68 -3.55 10.01 1.11
C PHE A 68 -3.54 9.64 2.59
N PHE A 69 -3.77 8.36 2.92
CA PHE A 69 -3.90 7.93 4.31
C PHE A 69 -2.59 8.02 5.11
N ILE A 70 -1.46 7.62 4.52
CA ILE A 70 -0.16 7.64 5.21
C ILE A 70 0.20 9.05 5.74
N PRO A 71 0.21 10.12 4.90
CA PRO A 71 0.50 11.47 5.40
C PRO A 71 -0.61 11.99 6.30
N PHE A 72 -1.89 11.71 6.01
CA PHE A 72 -3.00 12.17 6.82
C PHE A 72 -2.89 11.71 8.28
N PHE A 73 -2.68 10.42 8.53
CA PHE A 73 -2.55 9.89 9.89
C PHE A 73 -1.22 10.27 10.56
N SER A 74 -0.15 10.43 9.77
CA SER A 74 1.15 10.92 10.27
C SER A 74 1.07 12.36 10.78
N GLN A 75 0.25 13.20 10.16
CA GLN A 75 0.12 14.61 10.51
C GLN A 75 -0.90 14.86 11.62
N ASN A 76 -2.08 14.24 11.55
CA ASN A 76 -3.21 14.54 12.44
C ASN A 76 -3.12 13.87 13.82
N ILE A 77 -2.33 12.81 13.97
CA ILE A 77 -2.16 12.13 15.27
C ILE A 77 -0.93 12.71 15.98
N THR A 78 -1.14 13.21 17.19
CA THR A 78 -0.11 13.85 18.01
C THR A 78 0.91 12.86 18.55
N ASN A 79 0.46 11.66 18.95
CA ASN A 79 1.34 10.60 19.44
C ASN A 79 1.93 9.80 18.26
N LEU A 80 3.24 9.91 18.06
CA LEU A 80 3.97 9.27 16.95
C LEU A 80 3.81 7.74 16.93
N GLN A 81 3.91 7.07 18.08
CA GLN A 81 3.78 5.60 18.13
C GLN A 81 2.36 5.15 17.78
N LYS A 82 1.34 5.81 18.32
CA LYS A 82 -0.06 5.53 17.97
C LYS A 82 -0.32 5.78 16.48
N SER A 83 0.22 6.86 15.95
CA SER A 83 0.13 7.21 14.52
C SER A 83 0.73 6.11 13.64
N ILE A 84 1.93 5.64 13.95
CA ILE A 84 2.61 4.58 13.19
C ILE A 84 1.81 3.28 13.22
N ILE A 85 1.38 2.84 14.42
CA ILE A 85 0.62 1.58 14.57
C ILE A 85 -0.71 1.66 13.80
N LEU A 86 -1.44 2.76 13.93
CA LEU A 86 -2.70 2.94 13.22
C LEU A 86 -2.49 2.97 11.71
N THR A 87 -1.48 3.71 11.24
CA THR A 87 -1.16 3.81 9.81
C THR A 87 -0.83 2.44 9.21
N ARG A 88 -0.03 1.61 9.91
CA ARG A 88 0.27 0.24 9.48
C ARG A 88 -0.99 -0.63 9.43
N ARG A 89 -1.82 -0.62 10.48
CA ARG A 89 -3.05 -1.42 10.53
C ARG A 89 -4.04 -1.06 9.44
N LEU A 90 -4.27 0.23 9.22
CA LEU A 90 -5.17 0.69 8.16
C LEU A 90 -4.61 0.38 6.77
N SER A 91 -3.30 0.57 6.57
CA SER A 91 -2.67 0.20 5.30
C SER A 91 -2.80 -1.29 5.01
N ALA A 92 -2.53 -2.14 6.02
CA ALA A 92 -2.70 -3.58 5.91
C ALA A 92 -4.16 -4.00 5.68
N ALA A 93 -5.13 -3.31 6.31
CA ALA A 93 -6.55 -3.57 6.10
C ALA A 93 -6.99 -3.23 4.67
N LEU A 94 -6.56 -2.08 4.13
CA LEU A 94 -6.85 -1.68 2.75
C LEU A 94 -6.25 -2.67 1.74
N LEU A 95 -4.98 -3.04 1.93
CA LEU A 95 -4.33 -4.07 1.12
C LEU A 95 -5.00 -5.44 1.28
N GLY A 96 -5.54 -5.74 2.47
CA GLY A 96 -6.28 -6.97 2.76
C GLY A 96 -7.60 -7.06 1.99
N ILE A 97 -8.29 -5.93 1.80
CA ILE A 97 -9.48 -5.87 0.93
C ILE A 97 -9.07 -6.19 -0.51
N SER A 98 -8.02 -5.56 -1.03
CA SER A 98 -7.51 -5.84 -2.38
C SER A 98 -7.09 -7.30 -2.55
N LEU A 99 -6.42 -7.88 -1.55
CA LEU A 99 -6.02 -9.28 -1.54
C LEU A 99 -7.24 -10.22 -1.61
N ILE A 100 -8.26 -9.99 -0.78
CA ILE A 100 -9.50 -10.79 -0.78
C ILE A 100 -10.20 -10.69 -2.13
N SER A 101 -10.32 -9.47 -2.68
CA SER A 101 -10.88 -9.28 -4.02
C SER A 101 -10.07 -10.03 -5.08
N GLY A 102 -8.74 -9.94 -5.06
CA GLY A 102 -7.86 -10.66 -5.98
C GLY A 102 -8.04 -12.17 -5.93
N ILE A 103 -8.16 -12.74 -4.72
CA ILE A 103 -8.43 -14.17 -4.52
C ILE A 103 -9.80 -14.55 -5.09
N ILE A 104 -10.86 -13.80 -4.74
CA ILE A 104 -12.22 -14.06 -5.23
C ILE A 104 -12.24 -14.03 -6.76
N PHE A 105 -11.69 -12.97 -7.37
CA PHE A 105 -11.63 -12.84 -8.83
C PHE A 105 -10.91 -14.02 -9.45
N TRP A 106 -9.71 -14.36 -8.97
CA TRP A 106 -8.93 -15.48 -9.49
C TRP A 106 -9.68 -16.82 -9.44
N THR A 107 -10.39 -17.09 -8.33
CA THR A 107 -11.14 -18.35 -8.16
C THR A 107 -12.41 -18.44 -9.03
N LEU A 108 -12.89 -17.31 -9.54
CA LEU A 108 -14.09 -17.24 -10.38
C LEU A 108 -13.76 -17.18 -11.88
N VAL A 109 -12.47 -17.09 -12.26
CA VAL A 109 -12.05 -17.05 -13.67
C VAL A 109 -12.34 -18.40 -14.33
N SER A 110 -13.08 -18.36 -15.44
CA SER A 110 -13.36 -19.53 -16.27
C SER A 110 -12.26 -19.73 -17.33
N PRO A 111 -12.04 -20.96 -17.85
CA PRO A 111 -11.05 -21.19 -18.90
C PRO A 111 -11.22 -20.30 -20.14
N GLU A 112 -12.46 -19.97 -20.50
CA GLU A 112 -12.82 -19.12 -21.63
C GLU A 112 -12.28 -17.69 -21.49
N ASP A 113 -12.18 -17.20 -20.25
CA ASP A 113 -11.71 -15.85 -19.94
C ASP A 113 -10.22 -15.64 -20.29
N TYR A 114 -9.40 -16.69 -20.35
CA TYR A 114 -8.00 -16.57 -20.77
C TYR A 114 -7.85 -16.37 -22.28
N THR A 115 -8.83 -16.82 -23.06
CA THR A 115 -8.83 -16.73 -24.53
C THR A 115 -9.72 -15.62 -25.06
N ASN A 116 -10.35 -14.84 -24.17
CA ASN A 116 -11.33 -13.84 -24.55
C ASN A 116 -10.69 -12.77 -25.47
N PRO A 117 -11.25 -12.48 -26.65
CA PRO A 117 -10.71 -11.45 -27.55
C PRO A 117 -10.87 -10.04 -26.98
N ASN A 118 -11.79 -9.84 -26.03
CA ASN A 118 -11.99 -8.58 -25.36
C ASN A 118 -10.99 -8.44 -24.19
N PRO A 119 -10.00 -7.51 -24.26
CA PRO A 119 -8.97 -7.37 -23.23
C PRO A 119 -9.50 -6.97 -21.86
N TYR A 120 -10.71 -6.38 -21.79
CA TYR A 120 -11.33 -6.02 -20.51
C TYR A 120 -11.94 -7.24 -19.79
N LEU A 121 -12.27 -8.28 -20.54
CA LEU A 121 -12.79 -9.54 -20.00
C LEU A 121 -11.71 -10.63 -19.93
N ARG A 122 -10.55 -10.37 -20.53
CA ARG A 122 -9.45 -11.33 -20.60
C ARG A 122 -8.62 -11.32 -19.33
N TYR A 123 -8.30 -12.50 -18.82
CA TYR A 123 -7.35 -12.69 -17.73
C TYR A 123 -6.05 -13.32 -18.24
N ASP A 124 -4.95 -13.08 -17.54
CA ASP A 124 -3.68 -13.74 -17.80
C ASP A 124 -3.30 -14.66 -16.63
N SER A 125 -2.52 -15.70 -16.91
CA SER A 125 -1.93 -16.55 -15.88
C SER A 125 -1.11 -15.79 -14.83
N LEU A 126 -0.58 -14.61 -15.19
CA LEU A 126 0.24 -13.76 -14.32
C LEU A 126 -0.59 -12.77 -13.48
N THR A 127 -1.91 -12.67 -13.68
CA THR A 127 -2.78 -11.77 -12.90
C THR A 127 -2.60 -11.90 -11.38
N PRO A 128 -2.49 -13.11 -10.79
CA PRO A 128 -2.29 -13.29 -9.35
C PRO A 128 -1.06 -12.59 -8.78
N ILE A 129 -0.03 -12.35 -9.58
CA ILE A 129 1.19 -11.66 -9.13
C ILE A 129 0.84 -10.23 -8.67
N PHE A 130 0.00 -9.54 -9.45
CA PHE A 130 -0.37 -8.16 -9.18
C PHE A 130 -1.52 -8.03 -8.19
N THR A 131 -2.52 -8.92 -8.28
CA THR A 131 -3.75 -8.81 -7.49
C THR A 131 -3.68 -9.53 -6.14
N ILE A 132 -2.76 -10.49 -5.97
CA ILE A 132 -2.63 -11.31 -4.74
C ILE A 132 -1.23 -11.14 -4.14
N ALA A 133 -0.17 -11.49 -4.90
CA ALA A 133 1.18 -11.55 -4.33
C ALA A 133 1.68 -10.17 -3.89
N LEU A 134 1.42 -9.12 -4.67
CA LEU A 134 1.87 -7.77 -4.36
C LEU A 134 1.19 -7.15 -3.12
N PRO A 135 -0.15 -7.19 -2.95
CA PRO A 135 -0.78 -6.79 -1.68
C PRO A 135 -0.30 -7.63 -0.50
N LEU A 136 -0.17 -8.96 -0.68
CA LEU A 136 0.31 -9.86 0.37
C LEU A 136 1.74 -9.51 0.81
N PHE A 137 2.63 -9.23 -0.14
CA PHE A 137 4.01 -8.79 0.14
C PHE A 137 4.04 -7.58 1.07
N TRP A 138 3.23 -6.56 0.80
CA TRP A 138 3.16 -5.37 1.65
C TRP A 138 2.54 -5.64 3.02
N ILE A 139 1.49 -6.47 3.10
CA ILE A 139 0.90 -6.90 4.37
C ILE A 139 1.96 -7.60 5.24
N LEU A 140 2.76 -8.50 4.64
CA LEU A 140 3.82 -9.22 5.35
C LEU A 140 4.92 -8.28 5.84
N ILE A 141 5.33 -7.29 5.04
CA ILE A 141 6.29 -6.25 5.49
C ILE A 141 5.74 -5.49 6.69
N LEU A 142 4.53 -4.94 6.57
CA LEU A 142 3.91 -4.15 7.64
C LEU A 142 3.73 -4.98 8.92
N GLY A 143 3.26 -6.23 8.78
CA GLY A 143 3.13 -7.17 9.87
C GLY A 143 4.46 -7.52 10.53
N GLY A 144 5.51 -7.75 9.73
CA GLY A 144 6.86 -8.06 10.21
C GLY A 144 7.46 -6.90 11.03
N PHE A 145 7.34 -5.67 10.55
CA PHE A 145 7.79 -4.49 11.30
C PHE A 145 6.97 -4.27 12.58
N GLN A 146 5.66 -4.50 12.54
CA GLN A 146 4.81 -4.38 13.72
C GLN A 146 5.15 -5.43 14.79
N LEU A 147 5.43 -6.68 14.38
CA LEU A 147 5.90 -7.74 15.28
C LEU A 147 7.26 -7.40 15.88
N LYS A 148 8.21 -6.92 15.05
CA LYS A 148 9.53 -6.48 15.51
C LYS A 148 9.41 -5.39 16.59
N ASP A 149 8.59 -4.38 16.37
CA ASP A 149 8.39 -3.29 17.33
C ASP A 149 7.73 -3.79 18.63
N TYR A 150 6.80 -4.75 18.53
CA TYR A 150 6.19 -5.38 19.70
C TYR A 150 7.23 -6.10 20.58
N PHE A 151 8.10 -6.91 19.98
CA PHE A 151 9.15 -7.63 20.71
C PHE A 151 10.20 -6.70 21.32
N ASN A 152 10.61 -5.66 20.60
CA ASN A 152 11.56 -4.66 21.12
C ASN A 152 11.01 -3.93 22.35
N ASN A 153 9.73 -3.52 22.32
CA ASN A 153 9.10 -2.85 23.45
C ASN A 153 8.94 -3.79 24.66
N LYS A 154 8.67 -5.09 24.41
CA LYS A 154 8.56 -6.10 25.47
C LYS A 154 9.90 -6.39 26.14
N ASN A 155 10.99 -6.43 25.39
CA ASN A 155 12.33 -6.65 25.95
C ASN A 155 12.78 -5.44 26.81
N ASN A 156 12.51 -4.22 26.35
CA ASN A 156 12.83 -3.00 27.10
C ASN A 156 12.02 -2.82 28.38
N SER A 157 10.80 -3.37 28.46
CA SER A 157 10.00 -3.32 29.69
C SER A 157 10.39 -4.39 30.71
N MET A 158 11.07 -5.47 30.29
CA MET A 158 11.65 -6.46 31.20
C MET A 158 12.95 -5.97 31.82
N THR A 159 13.86 -5.35 31.05
CA THR A 159 15.13 -4.81 31.57
C THR A 159 14.95 -3.71 32.62
N LEU A 160 13.88 -2.91 32.53
CA LEU A 160 13.56 -1.87 33.53
C LEU A 160 12.94 -2.41 34.83
N ARG A 161 12.57 -3.69 34.90
CA ARG A 161 12.04 -4.33 36.12
C ARG A 161 13.11 -5.05 36.94
N GLU A 162 14.31 -5.19 36.39
CA GLU A 162 15.44 -5.88 37.03
C GLU A 162 16.39 -4.91 37.77
N PHE A 163 16.03 -3.63 37.84
CA PHE A 163 16.70 -2.58 38.62
C PHE A 163 15.72 -1.93 39.59
#